data_AF-A0A656JLH1-F1
#
_entry.id   AF-A0A656JLH1-F1
#
_cell.length_a   1.000
_cell.length_b   1.000
_cell.length_c   1.000
_cell.angle_alpha   90.00
_cell.angle_beta   90.00
_cell.angle_gamma   90.00
#
_symmetry.space_group_name_H-M   'P 1'
#
loop_
_entity.id
_entity.type
_entity.pdbx_description
1 polymer ?
#
loop_
_entity_poly.entity_id
_entity_poly.type
_entity_poly.pdbx_seq_one_letter_code
_entity_poly.pdbx_strand_id
1 'polypeptide(L)'
;AEFWYGHSGAAASAIADVCKSFNAQREDGDRLHCIRQGTYEQTLQKTVAAYRAGIGPALVEIYDVATPDMLLGGATQAVETVMADHQRAYSDDTFLPALRRYYSDDHGTLAAQPFAASTAVFYTHRKALAAAGISE
;
A
#
# COMPACT_ATOMS: atom_id res chain seq x y z
N ALA A 1 -7.25 1.25 16.43
CA ALA A 1 -6.20 0.66 15.56
C ALA A 1 -5.52 1.77 14.76
N GLU A 2 -4.22 1.63 14.43
CA GLU A 2 -3.48 2.63 13.66
C GLU A 2 -3.17 2.16 12.23
N PHE A 3 -3.22 3.10 11.28
CA PHE A 3 -2.71 2.94 9.91
C PHE A 3 -1.60 3.97 9.66
N TRP A 4 -0.38 3.49 9.39
CA TRP A 4 0.78 4.34 9.11
C TRP A 4 1.05 4.47 7.62
N TYR A 5 1.33 5.68 7.13
CA TYR A 5 1.58 5.92 5.70
C TYR A 5 2.68 6.96 5.41
N GLY A 6 3.28 6.87 4.22
CA GLY A 6 4.50 7.60 3.83
C GLY A 6 4.31 8.72 2.81
N HIS A 7 3.11 8.90 2.28
CA HIS A 7 2.82 9.93 1.27
C HIS A 7 2.81 11.36 1.81
N SER A 8 2.99 12.33 0.92
CA SER A 8 2.85 13.78 1.16
C SER A 8 1.95 14.44 0.10
N GLY A 9 1.64 15.73 0.27
CA GLY A 9 0.89 16.51 -0.70
C GLY A 9 -0.51 15.94 -1.00
N ALA A 10 -0.91 15.98 -2.27
CA ALA A 10 -2.25 15.56 -2.70
C ALA A 10 -2.54 14.08 -2.39
N ALA A 11 -1.54 13.21 -2.48
CA ALA A 11 -1.69 11.80 -2.13
C ALA A 11 -1.99 11.60 -0.64
N ALA A 12 -1.31 12.34 0.25
CA ALA A 12 -1.61 12.30 1.67
C ALA A 12 -3.03 12.80 2.00
N SER A 13 -3.51 13.82 1.29
CA SER A 13 -4.90 14.29 1.41
C SER A 13 -5.89 13.22 0.98
N ALA A 14 -5.65 12.56 -0.16
CA ALA A 14 -6.51 11.46 -0.63
C ALA A 14 -6.58 10.31 0.37
N ILE A 15 -5.46 9.93 0.99
CA ILE A 15 -5.43 8.90 2.05
C ILE A 15 -6.26 9.34 3.25
N ALA A 16 -6.12 10.60 3.68
CA ALA A 16 -6.91 11.13 4.79
C ALA A 16 -8.42 11.09 4.50
N ASP A 17 -8.83 11.37 3.25
CA ASP A 17 -10.23 11.31 2.82
C ASP A 17 -10.78 9.87 2.79
N VAL A 18 -9.97 8.90 2.35
CA VAL A 18 -10.31 7.46 2.44
C VAL A 18 -10.52 7.06 3.89
N CYS A 19 -9.61 7.44 4.79
CA CYS A 19 -9.72 7.16 6.21
C CYS A 19 -10.95 7.81 6.86
N LYS A 20 -11.24 9.07 6.49
CA LYS A 20 -12.43 9.77 6.96
C LYS A 20 -13.70 9.04 6.52
N SER A 21 -13.77 8.63 5.26
CA SER A 21 -14.92 7.91 4.70
C SER A 21 -15.13 6.56 5.37
N PHE A 22 -14.06 5.79 5.59
CA PHE A 22 -14.09 4.52 6.32
C PHE A 22 -14.59 4.69 7.77
N ASN A 23 -14.15 5.74 8.46
CA ASN A 23 -14.54 6.02 9.84
C ASN A 23 -15.95 6.61 9.97
N ALA A 24 -16.47 7.28 8.93
CA ALA A 24 -17.84 7.79 8.92
C ALA A 24 -18.86 6.65 8.92
N GLN A 25 -18.51 5.48 8.41
CA GLN A 25 -19.36 4.29 8.40
C GLN A 25 -19.33 3.51 9.73
N ARG A 26 -18.64 4.03 10.76
CA ARG A 26 -18.40 3.34 12.05
C ARG A 26 -18.78 4.24 13.24
N GLU A 27 -20.06 4.58 13.35
CA GLU A 27 -20.55 5.45 14.43
C GLU A 27 -20.37 4.84 15.83
N ASP A 28 -20.57 3.52 15.97
CA ASP A 28 -20.49 2.80 17.25
C ASP A 28 -19.28 1.85 17.37
N GLY A 29 -18.31 1.95 16.46
CA GLY A 29 -17.20 1.00 16.34
C GLY A 29 -15.82 1.62 16.50
N ASP A 30 -14.80 0.76 16.61
CA ASP A 30 -13.40 1.18 16.64
C ASP A 30 -13.03 1.98 15.38
N ARG A 31 -12.45 3.16 15.61
CA ARG A 31 -11.97 4.05 14.54
C ARG A 31 -10.55 3.69 14.13
N LEU A 32 -10.25 3.86 12.86
CA LEU A 32 -8.90 3.77 12.31
C LEU A 32 -8.20 5.12 12.45
N HIS A 33 -7.07 5.15 13.14
CA HIS A 33 -6.23 6.34 13.27
C HIS A 33 -5.18 6.33 12.17
N CYS A 34 -5.38 7.14 11.13
CA CYS A 34 -4.44 7.24 10.03
C CYS A 34 -3.38 8.30 10.32
N ILE A 35 -2.11 7.91 10.36
CA ILE A 35 -1.00 8.73 10.82
C ILE A 35 0.08 8.74 9.75
N ARG A 36 0.39 9.93 9.26
CA ARG A 36 1.54 10.12 8.37
C ARG A 36 2.84 9.96 9.17
N GLN A 37 3.68 9.01 8.78
CA GLN A 37 4.92 8.70 9.50
C GLN A 37 6.17 9.37 8.92
N GLY A 38 6.07 10.08 7.80
CA GLY A 38 7.21 10.72 7.16
C GLY A 38 7.30 10.32 5.70
N THR A 39 8.52 10.11 5.21
CA THR A 39 8.78 9.41 3.94
C THR A 39 8.57 7.90 4.08
N TYR A 40 8.67 7.15 2.98
CA TYR A 40 8.61 5.68 3.03
C TYR A 40 9.71 5.07 3.90
N GLU A 41 10.93 5.57 3.79
CA GLU A 41 12.07 5.08 4.57
C GLU A 41 11.85 5.35 6.07
N GLN A 42 11.36 6.55 6.42
CA GLN A 42 11.01 6.88 7.80
C GLN A 42 9.89 5.98 8.33
N THR A 43 8.90 5.68 7.50
CA THR A 43 7.78 4.79 7.85
C THR A 43 8.27 3.38 8.10
N LEU A 44 9.12 2.82 7.22
CA LEU A 44 9.74 1.50 7.41
C LEU A 44 10.56 1.43 8.71
N GLN A 45 11.45 2.39 8.95
CA GLN A 45 12.31 2.39 10.13
C GLN A 45 11.49 2.44 11.43
N LYS A 46 10.47 3.29 11.47
CA LYS A 46 9.55 3.35 12.62
C LYS A 46 8.76 2.07 12.80
N THR A 47 8.34 1.43 11.70
CA THR A 47 7.60 0.17 11.74
C THR A 47 8.44 -0.96 12.33
N VAL A 48 9.69 -1.10 11.87
CA VAL A 48 10.64 -2.09 12.41
C VAL A 48 10.90 -1.83 13.90
N ALA A 49 11.09 -0.57 14.30
CA ALA A 49 11.27 -0.22 15.71
C ALA A 49 10.03 -0.54 16.56
N ALA A 50 8.83 -0.18 16.06
CA ALA A 50 7.57 -0.42 16.74
C ALA A 50 7.27 -1.91 16.90
N TYR A 51 7.55 -2.71 15.86
CA TYR A 51 7.44 -4.17 15.91
C TYR A 51 8.35 -4.77 16.98
N ARG A 52 9.63 -4.38 17.01
CA ARG A 52 10.60 -4.83 18.03
C ARG A 52 10.20 -4.44 19.46
N ALA A 53 9.49 -3.32 19.60
CA ALA A 53 8.97 -2.84 20.88
C ALA A 53 7.59 -3.42 21.23
N GLY A 54 6.98 -4.25 20.37
CA GLY A 54 5.66 -4.85 20.60
C GLY A 54 4.49 -3.87 20.49
N ILE A 55 4.68 -2.72 19.82
CA ILE A 55 3.71 -1.63 19.69
C ILE A 55 3.44 -1.23 18.22
N GLY A 56 3.49 -2.21 17.32
CA GLY A 56 3.29 -1.98 15.88
C GLY A 56 1.89 -1.45 15.54
N PRO A 57 1.73 -0.74 14.40
CA PRO A 57 0.42 -0.36 13.90
C PRO A 57 -0.36 -1.60 13.42
N ALA A 58 -1.67 -1.46 13.25
CA ALA A 58 -2.49 -2.52 12.67
C ALA A 58 -2.30 -2.63 11.14
N LEU A 59 -2.07 -1.49 10.49
CA LEU A 59 -1.80 -1.39 9.06
C LEU A 59 -0.62 -0.45 8.83
N VAL A 60 0.19 -0.76 7.83
CA VAL A 60 1.27 0.13 7.38
C VAL A 60 1.42 0.06 5.87
N GLU A 61 1.57 1.21 5.26
CA GLU A 61 2.00 1.34 3.88
C GLU A 61 3.53 1.31 3.80
N ILE A 62 4.04 0.35 3.03
CA ILE A 62 5.47 0.19 2.75
C ILE A 62 5.65 0.18 1.22
N TYR A 63 6.62 0.95 0.75
CA TYR A 63 7.06 0.99 -0.64
C TYR A 63 7.57 -0.37 -1.14
N ASP A 64 7.49 -0.55 -2.44
CA ASP A 64 7.71 -1.81 -3.17
C ASP A 64 9.09 -2.43 -2.91
N VAL A 65 10.15 -1.63 -2.87
CA VAL A 65 11.53 -2.10 -2.66
C VAL A 65 11.72 -2.80 -1.31
N ALA A 66 10.95 -2.43 -0.28
CA ALA A 66 11.03 -3.04 1.04
C ALA A 66 10.07 -4.23 1.23
N THR A 67 9.37 -4.66 0.18
CA THR A 67 8.50 -5.85 0.24
C THR A 67 9.24 -7.09 0.74
N PRO A 68 10.45 -7.44 0.25
CA PRO A 68 11.17 -8.60 0.76
C PRO A 68 11.48 -8.53 2.25
N ASP A 69 11.85 -7.34 2.76
CA ASP A 69 12.11 -7.13 4.19
C ASP A 69 10.87 -7.41 5.04
N MET A 70 9.68 -7.00 4.55
CA MET A 70 8.42 -7.21 5.26
C MET A 70 7.93 -8.66 5.20
N LEU A 71 8.15 -9.36 4.08
CA LEU A 71 7.76 -10.77 3.91
C LEU A 71 8.68 -11.70 4.70
N LEU A 72 9.99 -11.50 4.60
CA LEU A 72 10.98 -12.37 5.25
C LEU A 72 11.19 -12.04 6.73
N GLY A 73 10.80 -10.83 7.16
CA GLY A 73 10.94 -10.39 8.55
C GLY A 73 9.98 -11.04 9.54
N GLY A 74 8.98 -11.81 9.08
CA GLY A 74 8.01 -12.52 9.93
C GLY A 74 7.12 -11.60 10.79
N ALA A 75 7.11 -10.30 10.50
CA ALA A 75 6.39 -9.28 11.25
C ALA A 75 4.99 -8.98 10.71
N THR A 76 4.60 -9.65 9.62
CA THR A 76 3.35 -9.39 8.88
C THR A 76 2.52 -10.66 8.75
N GLN A 77 1.21 -10.50 8.56
CA GLN A 77 0.30 -11.58 8.20
C GLN A 77 -0.14 -11.38 6.75
N ALA A 78 -0.24 -12.47 5.99
CA ALA A 78 -0.68 -12.40 4.61
C ALA A 78 -2.12 -11.87 4.54
N VAL A 79 -2.33 -10.82 3.74
CA VAL A 79 -3.65 -10.16 3.65
C VAL A 79 -4.73 -11.12 3.13
N GLU A 80 -4.40 -12.04 2.23
CA GLU A 80 -5.34 -13.05 1.74
C GLU A 80 -5.87 -13.94 2.86
N THR A 81 -4.98 -14.40 3.75
CA THR A 81 -5.35 -15.19 4.93
C THR A 81 -6.22 -14.39 5.88
N VAL A 82 -5.80 -13.16 6.23
CA VAL A 82 -6.58 -12.28 7.12
C VAL A 82 -7.99 -12.06 6.57
N MET A 83 -8.12 -11.80 5.27
CA MET A 83 -9.41 -11.54 4.65
C MET A 83 -10.28 -12.80 4.57
N ALA A 84 -9.69 -13.96 4.28
CA ALA A 84 -10.38 -15.24 4.28
C ALA A 84 -10.91 -15.60 5.68
N ASP A 85 -10.10 -15.44 6.73
CA ASP A 85 -10.47 -15.71 8.13
C ASP A 85 -11.64 -14.84 8.59
N HIS A 86 -11.78 -13.64 8.02
CA HIS A 86 -12.89 -12.73 8.27
C HIS A 86 -14.06 -12.85 7.28
N GLN A 87 -14.15 -13.95 6.52
CA GLN A 87 -15.21 -14.21 5.52
C GLN A 87 -15.32 -13.11 4.45
N ARG A 88 -14.19 -12.48 4.11
CA ARG A 88 -14.06 -11.43 3.10
C ARG A 88 -12.99 -11.77 2.05
N ALA A 89 -12.87 -13.05 1.71
CA ALA A 89 -11.90 -13.51 0.71
C ALA A 89 -12.02 -12.68 -0.58
N TYR A 90 -10.87 -12.31 -1.15
CA TYR A 90 -10.82 -11.64 -2.44
C TYR A 90 -11.31 -12.59 -3.54
N SER A 91 -12.00 -12.05 -4.54
CA SER A 91 -12.24 -12.77 -5.78
C SER A 91 -10.94 -12.81 -6.61
N ASP A 92 -10.82 -13.82 -7.48
CA ASP A 92 -9.64 -14.00 -8.33
C ASP A 92 -9.34 -12.78 -9.23
N ASP A 93 -10.37 -11.99 -9.56
CA ASP A 93 -10.31 -10.80 -10.41
C ASP A 93 -10.23 -9.47 -9.64
N THR A 94 -10.15 -9.50 -8.30
CA THR A 94 -10.09 -8.27 -7.48
C THR A 94 -8.87 -7.40 -7.83
N PHE A 95 -7.75 -8.01 -8.20
CA PHE A 95 -6.51 -7.31 -8.54
C PHE A 95 -6.01 -7.67 -9.94
N LEU A 96 -5.40 -6.70 -10.63
CA LEU A 96 -4.73 -6.97 -11.90
C LEU A 96 -3.65 -8.06 -11.71
N PRO A 97 -3.51 -9.02 -12.65
CA PRO A 97 -2.59 -10.15 -12.48
C PRO A 97 -1.15 -9.75 -12.19
N ALA A 98 -0.68 -8.65 -12.80
CA ALA A 98 0.67 -8.12 -12.55
C ALA A 98 0.85 -7.63 -11.11
N LEU A 99 -0.16 -6.97 -10.54
CA LEU A 99 -0.12 -6.49 -9.15
C LEU A 99 -0.24 -7.65 -8.18
N ARG A 100 -1.18 -8.59 -8.41
CA ARG A 100 -1.32 -9.79 -7.58
C ARG A 100 0.01 -10.54 -7.51
N ARG A 101 0.63 -10.78 -8.65
CA ARG A 101 1.93 -11.46 -8.73
C ARG A 101 3.04 -10.72 -7.97
N TYR A 102 3.10 -9.39 -8.07
CA TYR A 102 4.15 -8.61 -7.41
C TYR A 102 4.10 -8.69 -5.89
N TYR A 103 2.89 -8.69 -5.31
CA TYR A 103 2.68 -8.66 -3.85
C TYR A 103 2.33 -10.02 -3.24
N SER A 104 2.48 -11.11 -3.99
CA SER A 104 2.32 -12.47 -3.48
C SER A 104 3.64 -13.05 -2.99
N ASP A 105 3.58 -13.99 -2.06
CA ASP A 105 4.73 -14.81 -1.67
C ASP A 105 5.08 -15.87 -2.73
N ASP A 106 6.13 -16.65 -2.48
CA ASP A 106 6.59 -17.72 -3.37
C ASP A 106 5.57 -18.86 -3.55
N HIS A 107 4.51 -18.89 -2.73
CA HIS A 107 3.41 -19.84 -2.82
C HIS A 107 2.18 -19.28 -3.56
N GLY A 108 2.22 -18.00 -3.98
CA GLY A 108 1.12 -17.33 -4.68
C GLY A 108 0.04 -16.77 -3.75
N THR A 109 0.28 -16.78 -2.43
CA THR A 109 -0.61 -16.16 -1.44
C THR A 109 -0.38 -14.66 -1.47
N LEU A 110 -1.43 -13.87 -1.64
CA LEU A 110 -1.33 -12.42 -1.63
C LEU A 110 -0.96 -11.94 -0.23
N ALA A 111 0.29 -11.54 -0.07
CA ALA A 111 0.86 -11.21 1.22
C ALA A 111 0.55 -9.76 1.61
N ALA A 112 0.57 -8.83 0.65
CA ALA A 112 0.22 -7.42 0.87
C ALA A 112 -0.85 -6.94 -0.14
N GLN A 113 -1.73 -6.04 0.30
CA GLN A 113 -2.71 -5.44 -0.59
C GLN A 113 -2.03 -4.34 -1.43
N PRO A 114 -2.15 -4.36 -2.77
CA PRO A 114 -1.72 -3.25 -3.61
C PRO A 114 -2.46 -1.95 -3.22
N PHE A 115 -1.73 -0.85 -3.04
CA PHE A 115 -2.31 0.44 -2.65
C PHE A 115 -1.96 1.57 -3.63
N ALA A 116 -0.76 2.14 -3.54
CA ALA A 116 -0.27 3.18 -4.43
C ALA A 116 0.66 2.62 -5.52
N ALA A 117 0.12 1.75 -6.38
CA ALA A 117 0.89 1.13 -7.46
C ALA A 117 1.17 2.10 -8.62
N SER A 118 2.35 1.99 -9.24
CA SER A 118 2.73 2.79 -10.40
C SER A 118 3.50 1.95 -11.43
N THR A 119 3.62 2.47 -12.65
CA THR A 119 4.47 1.87 -13.69
C THR A 119 5.17 2.99 -14.46
N ALA A 120 6.30 2.67 -15.08
CA ALA A 120 7.00 3.61 -15.92
C ALA A 120 6.17 3.91 -17.17
N VAL A 121 5.97 5.19 -17.46
CA VAL A 121 5.37 5.67 -18.69
C VAL A 121 6.31 6.68 -19.34
N PHE A 122 6.31 6.69 -20.67
CA PHE A 122 7.12 7.62 -21.43
C PHE A 122 6.29 8.85 -21.80
N TYR A 123 6.59 9.99 -21.18
CA TYR A 123 5.95 11.26 -21.51
C TYR A 123 6.67 11.92 -22.69
N THR A 124 5.93 12.27 -23.74
CA THR A 124 6.50 12.93 -24.92
C THR A 124 5.98 14.34 -25.12
N HIS A 125 6.86 15.21 -25.61
CA HIS A 125 6.49 16.57 -26.04
C HIS A 125 6.11 16.55 -27.52
N ARG A 126 4.82 16.29 -27.80
CA ARG A 126 4.28 16.09 -29.17
C ARG A 126 4.74 17.12 -30.19
N LYS A 127 4.76 18.42 -29.84
CA LYS A 127 5.20 19.49 -30.76
C LYS A 127 6.69 19.43 -31.09
N ALA A 128 7.52 18.99 -30.15
CA ALA A 128 8.97 18.88 -30.37
C ALA A 128 9.28 17.66 -31.24
N LEU A 129 8.58 16.56 -31.04
CA LEU A 129 8.66 15.39 -31.91
C LEU A 129 8.23 15.74 -33.35
N ALA A 130 7.10 16.43 -33.52
CA ALA A 130 6.64 16.87 -34.84
C ALA A 130 7.64 17.82 -35.52
N ALA A 131 8.24 18.76 -34.78
CA ALA A 131 9.27 19.66 -35.32
C ALA A 131 10.54 18.91 -35.75
N ALA A 132 10.84 17.77 -35.13
CA ALA A 132 11.92 16.87 -35.52
C ALA A 132 11.50 15.86 -36.62
N GLY A 133 10.28 15.96 -37.15
CA GLY A 133 9.76 15.07 -38.19
C GLY A 133 9.30 13.69 -37.68
N ILE A 134 9.16 13.50 -36.36
CA ILE A 134 8.68 12.26 -35.75
C ILE A 134 7.16 12.34 -35.60
N SER A 135 6.45 11.35 -36.15
CA SER A 135 5.00 11.21 -36.01
C SER A 135 4.67 10.12 -34.98
N GLU A 136 4.15 10.53 -33.83
CA GLU A 136 3.59 9.71 -32.74
C GLU A 136 2.23 10.27 -32.27
#